data_AF-A0A238L669-F1
#
_entry.id   AF-A0A238L669-F1
#
_cell.length_a   1.000
_cell.length_b   1.000
_cell.length_c   1.000
_cell.angle_alpha   90.00
_cell.angle_beta   90.00
_cell.angle_gamma   90.00
#
_symmetry.space_group_name_H-M   'P 1'
#
loop_
_entity.id
_entity.type
_entity.pdbx_description
1 polymer ?
#
loop_
_entity_poly.entity_id
_entity_poly.type
_entity_poly.pdbx_seq_one_letter_code
_entity_poly.pdbx_strand_id
1 'polypeptide(L)'
;MTHLPSARSRRSATSPDLIIDGRLAFSEHGLMLSLALARVRRVWLVQGLWALLQRFEVIDYPEFADEGEATEAMLPSLRQWHAIWTGSTQLEQFCWVGDLLFESRLPPEFDQCAARRLQTFATLLEQFAASDGPISALTVCARDAAALAALNMVEAPVILTDIGADDTPRLVRFLDSASIDCRMVEGGSARRLSQAALGADPPPAVALALDCGVRVAALQVLAPRAVTAALEDDAEYEPDDAVYSDEHDPWSGASAIWCEVTP
;
A
#
# COMPACT_ATOMS: atom_id res chain seq x y z
N MET A 1 -35.76 19.07 -7.26
CA MET A 1 -35.32 17.67 -7.38
C MET A 1 -34.23 17.47 -6.36
N THR A 2 -34.57 16.81 -5.25
CA THR A 2 -33.74 16.71 -4.05
C THR A 2 -32.93 15.42 -4.14
N HIS A 3 -31.64 15.51 -4.41
CA HIS A 3 -30.76 14.36 -4.37
C HIS A 3 -30.59 13.92 -2.91
N LEU A 4 -31.21 12.80 -2.55
CA LEU A 4 -30.93 12.11 -1.29
C LEU A 4 -29.46 11.67 -1.29
N PRO A 5 -28.68 11.93 -0.23
CA PRO A 5 -27.36 11.33 -0.11
C PRO A 5 -27.54 9.82 -0.03
N SER A 6 -26.90 9.11 -0.97
CA SER A 6 -26.71 7.67 -0.93
C SER A 6 -26.08 7.33 0.41
N ALA A 7 -26.87 6.69 1.28
CA ALA A 7 -26.39 6.10 2.52
C ALA A 7 -25.45 4.95 2.16
N ARG A 8 -24.17 5.26 1.92
CA ARG A 8 -23.11 4.26 1.98
C ARG A 8 -23.14 3.69 3.39
N SER A 9 -23.51 2.42 3.46
CA SER A 9 -23.43 1.55 4.63
C SER A 9 -22.25 1.95 5.51
N ARG A 10 -22.53 2.22 6.80
CA ARG A 10 -21.49 2.28 7.84
C ARG A 10 -20.76 0.93 7.80
N ARG A 11 -19.63 0.86 7.08
CA ARG A 11 -18.68 -0.24 7.15
C ARG A 11 -18.39 -0.47 8.63
N SER A 12 -18.55 -1.72 9.09
CA SER A 12 -18.46 -2.04 10.51
C SER A 12 -17.10 -1.58 11.06
N ALA A 13 -17.12 -0.90 12.21
CA ALA A 13 -15.96 -0.30 12.85
C ALA A 13 -14.97 -1.32 13.48
N THR A 14 -14.74 -2.47 12.84
CA THR A 14 -13.99 -3.58 13.47
C THR A 14 -12.91 -4.22 12.61
N SER A 15 -12.76 -3.85 11.34
CA SER A 15 -11.71 -4.42 10.47
C SER A 15 -10.74 -3.32 10.04
N PRO A 16 -9.41 -3.54 10.16
CA PRO A 16 -8.44 -2.55 9.75
C PRO A 16 -8.51 -2.31 8.24
N ASP A 17 -8.09 -1.12 7.84
CA ASP A 17 -7.89 -0.78 6.43
C ASP A 17 -6.85 -1.72 5.81
N LEU A 18 -7.01 -2.00 4.52
CA LEU A 18 -5.98 -2.68 3.75
C LEU A 18 -5.16 -1.72 2.92
N ILE A 19 -3.91 -2.06 2.71
CA ILE A 19 -3.04 -1.44 1.71
C ILE A 19 -2.61 -2.54 0.74
N ILE A 20 -2.84 -2.35 -0.56
CA ILE A 20 -2.34 -3.28 -1.58
C ILE A 20 -0.99 -2.76 -2.06
N ASP A 21 0.07 -3.51 -1.79
CA ASP A 21 1.39 -3.23 -2.33
C ASP A 21 1.45 -3.49 -3.85
N GLY A 22 2.35 -2.79 -4.53
CA GLY A 22 2.51 -2.87 -5.98
C GLY A 22 2.76 -4.29 -6.48
N ARG A 23 3.54 -5.10 -5.75
CA ARG A 23 3.81 -6.47 -6.21
C ARG A 23 2.57 -7.35 -6.24
N LEU A 24 1.75 -7.29 -5.19
CA LEU A 24 0.48 -8.00 -5.18
C LEU A 24 -0.44 -7.45 -6.27
N ALA A 25 -0.57 -6.14 -6.38
CA ALA A 25 -1.46 -5.51 -7.35
C ALA A 25 -1.13 -5.88 -8.80
N PHE A 26 0.15 -6.00 -9.14
CA PHE A 26 0.62 -6.36 -10.47
C PHE A 26 0.85 -7.87 -10.68
N SER A 27 0.61 -8.69 -9.66
CA SER A 27 0.56 -10.15 -9.82
C SER A 27 -0.64 -10.57 -10.69
N GLU A 28 -0.61 -11.81 -11.19
CA GLU A 28 -1.67 -12.39 -12.02
C GLU A 28 -3.08 -12.27 -11.40
N HIS A 29 -3.18 -12.39 -10.07
CA HIS A 29 -4.44 -12.36 -9.34
C HIS A 29 -4.71 -11.01 -8.66
N GLY A 30 -3.78 -10.06 -8.76
CA GLY A 30 -3.74 -8.82 -7.98
C GLY A 30 -4.98 -7.95 -8.13
N LEU A 31 -5.36 -7.66 -9.38
CA LEU A 31 -6.54 -6.85 -9.69
C LEU A 31 -7.82 -7.47 -9.13
N MET A 32 -8.02 -8.77 -9.36
CA MET A 32 -9.19 -9.49 -8.88
C MET A 32 -9.28 -9.48 -7.36
N LEU A 33 -8.18 -9.80 -6.67
CA LEU A 33 -8.10 -9.79 -5.21
C LEU A 33 -8.41 -8.40 -4.66
N SER A 34 -7.79 -7.36 -5.24
CA SER A 34 -7.97 -5.97 -4.83
C SER A 34 -9.43 -5.53 -4.95
N LEU A 35 -10.08 -5.83 -6.08
CA LEU A 35 -11.48 -5.51 -6.32
C LEU A 35 -12.41 -6.28 -5.37
N ALA A 36 -12.16 -7.58 -5.15
CA ALA A 36 -12.97 -8.40 -4.26
C ALA A 36 -12.90 -7.89 -2.81
N LEU A 37 -11.71 -7.50 -2.35
CA LEU A 37 -11.49 -6.92 -1.03
C LEU A 37 -12.11 -5.54 -0.87
N ALA A 38 -12.01 -4.68 -1.90
CA ALA A 38 -12.56 -3.31 -1.88
C ALA A 38 -14.09 -3.27 -1.80
N ARG A 39 -14.77 -4.37 -2.15
CA ARG A 39 -16.23 -4.50 -2.00
C ARG A 39 -16.66 -4.59 -0.54
N VAL A 40 -15.84 -5.20 0.32
CA VAL A 40 -16.24 -5.53 1.70
C VAL A 40 -15.63 -4.59 2.73
N ARG A 41 -14.51 -3.93 2.43
CA ARG A 41 -13.84 -2.98 3.33
C ARG A 41 -13.06 -1.91 2.58
N ARG A 42 -12.44 -0.99 3.31
CA ARG A 42 -11.59 0.04 2.72
C ARG A 42 -10.26 -0.56 2.31
N VAL A 43 -9.84 -0.23 1.10
CA VAL A 43 -8.61 -0.70 0.49
C VAL A 43 -7.92 0.51 -0.12
N TRP A 44 -6.66 0.67 0.23
CA TRP A 44 -5.77 1.69 -0.28
C TRP A 44 -4.92 1.14 -1.41
N LEU A 45 -4.82 1.94 -2.47
CA LEU A 45 -3.80 1.79 -3.50
C LEU A 45 -2.66 2.75 -3.18
N VAL A 46 -1.44 2.26 -3.28
CA VAL A 46 -0.24 3.08 -3.04
C VAL A 46 -0.03 4.10 -4.15
N GLN A 47 0.56 5.25 -3.82
CA GLN A 47 0.75 6.36 -4.76
C GLN A 47 1.59 5.94 -5.97
N GLY A 48 2.68 5.20 -5.78
CA GLY A 48 3.49 4.66 -6.88
C GLY A 48 2.70 3.79 -7.85
N LEU A 49 1.69 3.05 -7.37
CA LEU A 49 0.80 2.29 -8.25
C LEU A 49 -0.11 3.23 -9.04
N TRP A 50 -0.67 4.25 -8.39
CA TRP A 50 -1.49 5.26 -9.05
C TRP A 50 -0.72 5.99 -10.16
N ALA A 51 0.51 6.44 -9.87
CA ALA A 51 1.38 7.09 -10.84
C ALA A 51 1.66 6.19 -12.06
N LEU A 52 1.88 4.89 -11.84
CA LEU A 52 2.04 3.93 -12.94
C LEU A 52 0.79 3.80 -13.81
N LEU A 53 -0.41 3.84 -13.22
CA LEU A 53 -1.66 3.77 -13.99
C LEU A 53 -1.86 5.00 -14.87
N GLN A 54 -1.37 6.17 -14.45
CA GLN A 54 -1.44 7.42 -15.22
C GLN A 54 -0.44 7.49 -16.39
N ARG A 55 0.55 6.58 -16.49
CA ARG A 55 1.54 6.55 -17.58
C ARG A 55 0.97 5.89 -18.84
N PHE A 56 -0.01 6.52 -19.48
CA PHE A 56 -0.65 6.03 -20.70
C PHE A 56 0.35 5.74 -21.82
N GLU A 57 1.41 6.55 -21.93
CA GLU A 57 2.43 6.36 -22.97
C GLU A 57 3.12 5.01 -22.83
N VAL A 58 3.36 4.54 -21.60
CA VAL A 58 4.01 3.24 -21.33
C VAL A 58 3.07 2.07 -21.61
N ILE A 59 1.76 2.26 -21.45
CA ILE A 59 0.75 1.22 -21.62
C ILE A 59 0.46 0.97 -23.10
N ASP A 60 0.29 2.07 -23.85
CA ASP A 60 -0.07 2.07 -25.26
C ASP A 60 1.16 1.93 -26.18
N TYR A 61 2.31 2.44 -25.74
CA TYR A 61 3.58 2.44 -26.49
C TYR A 61 4.74 1.94 -25.61
N PRO A 62 4.75 0.63 -25.25
CA PRO A 62 5.76 0.06 -24.35
C PRO A 62 7.20 0.19 -24.88
N GLU A 63 7.39 0.41 -26.18
CA GLU A 63 8.70 0.71 -26.78
C GLU A 63 9.33 2.02 -26.28
N PHE A 64 8.57 2.89 -25.61
CA PHE A 64 9.07 4.12 -24.96
C PHE A 64 9.20 3.98 -23.43
N ALA A 65 9.00 2.77 -22.89
CA ALA A 65 9.28 2.52 -21.48
C ALA A 65 10.78 2.66 -21.20
N ASP A 66 11.11 3.22 -20.04
CA ASP A 66 12.50 3.24 -19.55
C ASP A 66 13.04 1.80 -19.46
N GLU A 67 14.27 1.57 -19.91
CA GLU A 67 14.93 0.25 -19.84
C GLU A 67 15.05 -0.18 -18.37
N GLY A 68 14.22 -1.14 -17.96
CA GLY A 68 14.17 -1.63 -16.60
C GLY A 68 13.32 -2.89 -16.49
N GLU A 69 13.88 -3.92 -15.86
CA GLU A 69 13.39 -5.30 -15.74
C GLU A 69 11.96 -5.47 -15.17
N ALA A 70 11.33 -4.39 -14.68
CA ALA A 70 10.02 -4.44 -14.04
C ALA A 70 8.85 -4.05 -14.96
N THR A 71 9.01 -3.10 -15.87
CA THR A 71 7.87 -2.52 -16.61
C THR A 71 7.27 -3.50 -17.63
N GLU A 72 8.12 -4.19 -18.40
CA GLU A 72 7.65 -5.18 -19.40
C GLU A 72 6.91 -6.35 -18.75
N ALA A 73 7.44 -6.87 -17.63
CA ALA A 73 6.80 -7.96 -16.88
C ALA A 73 5.45 -7.54 -16.27
N MET A 74 5.32 -6.25 -15.90
CA MET A 74 4.09 -5.68 -15.33
C MET A 74 3.06 -5.27 -16.39
N LEU A 75 3.46 -5.13 -17.65
CA LEU A 75 2.62 -4.56 -18.71
C LEU A 75 1.26 -5.26 -18.89
N PRO A 76 1.14 -6.61 -18.85
CA PRO A 76 -0.16 -7.27 -18.94
C PRO A 76 -1.10 -6.85 -17.81
N SER A 77 -0.59 -6.79 -16.58
CA SER A 77 -1.35 -6.39 -15.40
C SER A 77 -1.70 -4.89 -15.44
N LEU A 78 -0.76 -4.04 -15.85
CA LEU A 78 -0.99 -2.60 -16.05
C LEU A 78 -2.14 -2.36 -17.03
N ARG A 79 -2.17 -3.07 -18.17
CA ARG A 79 -3.26 -2.98 -19.16
C ARG A 79 -4.61 -3.38 -18.57
N GLN A 80 -4.67 -4.41 -17.72
CA GLN A 80 -5.91 -4.81 -17.06
C GLN A 80 -6.40 -3.73 -16.09
N TRP A 81 -5.52 -3.22 -15.24
CA TRP A 81 -5.85 -2.11 -14.33
C TRP A 81 -6.32 -0.87 -15.09
N HIS A 82 -5.64 -0.51 -16.17
CA HIS A 82 -6.00 0.61 -17.04
C HIS A 82 -7.37 0.42 -17.71
N ALA A 83 -7.69 -0.80 -18.17
CA ALA A 83 -9.01 -1.10 -18.73
C ALA A 83 -10.13 -0.94 -17.69
N ILE A 84 -9.89 -1.32 -16.43
CA ILE A 84 -10.83 -1.09 -15.33
C ILE A 84 -10.96 0.39 -15.01
N TRP A 85 -9.86 1.13 -15.04
CA TRP A 85 -9.86 2.57 -14.79
C TRP A 85 -10.68 3.34 -15.82
N THR A 86 -10.42 3.11 -17.10
CA THR A 86 -11.04 3.84 -18.21
C THR A 86 -12.45 3.34 -18.54
N GLY A 87 -12.71 2.04 -18.30
CA GLY A 87 -13.96 1.38 -18.68
C GLY A 87 -14.97 1.19 -17.56
N SER A 88 -14.68 1.59 -16.31
CA SER A 88 -15.58 1.34 -15.18
C SER A 88 -15.45 2.34 -14.03
N THR A 89 -16.44 2.34 -13.14
CA THR A 89 -16.38 3.07 -11.86
C THR A 89 -15.80 2.22 -10.73
N GLN A 90 -15.26 1.03 -11.00
CA GLN A 90 -14.84 0.12 -9.94
C GLN A 90 -13.68 0.67 -9.12
N LEU A 91 -12.81 1.51 -9.72
CA LEU A 91 -11.72 2.15 -8.99
C LEU A 91 -12.22 3.12 -7.92
N GLU A 92 -13.47 3.58 -8.00
CA GLU A 92 -14.09 4.39 -6.95
C GLU A 92 -14.25 3.65 -5.61
N GLN A 93 -13.97 2.35 -5.54
CA GLN A 93 -14.02 1.60 -4.29
C GLN A 93 -12.75 1.75 -3.44
N PHE A 94 -11.66 2.21 -4.05
CA PHE A 94 -10.36 2.38 -3.39
C PHE A 94 -10.19 3.77 -2.79
N CYS A 95 -9.19 3.90 -1.93
CA CYS A 95 -8.61 5.16 -1.50
C CYS A 95 -7.18 5.27 -2.05
N TRP A 96 -6.72 6.47 -2.34
CA TRP A 96 -5.33 6.72 -2.75
C TRP A 96 -4.95 8.19 -2.50
N VAL A 97 -3.65 8.41 -2.36
CA VAL A 97 -3.05 9.75 -2.40
C VAL A 97 -2.50 9.94 -3.81
N GLY A 98 -2.95 10.99 -4.49
CA GLY A 98 -2.41 11.41 -5.79
C GLY A 98 -1.32 12.47 -5.62
N ASP A 99 -0.62 12.81 -6.70
CA ASP A 99 0.45 13.80 -6.68
C ASP A 99 -0.06 15.19 -6.32
N LEU A 100 -1.30 15.49 -6.75
CA LEU A 100 -2.04 16.68 -6.37
C LEU A 100 -3.25 16.30 -5.52
N LEU A 101 -3.63 17.17 -4.59
CA LEU A 101 -4.74 16.91 -3.66
C LEU A 101 -6.06 16.61 -4.39
N PHE A 102 -6.33 17.28 -5.51
CA PHE A 102 -7.56 17.05 -6.29
C PHE A 102 -7.58 15.71 -7.02
N GLU A 103 -6.43 15.07 -7.20
CA GLU A 103 -6.32 13.72 -7.77
C GLU A 103 -6.50 12.64 -6.70
N SER A 104 -6.36 13.00 -5.42
CA SER A 104 -6.47 12.09 -4.31
C SER A 104 -7.91 11.66 -4.06
N ARG A 105 -8.07 10.42 -3.60
CA ARG A 105 -9.33 9.89 -3.09
C ARG A 105 -9.16 9.48 -1.64
N LEU A 106 -9.32 10.45 -0.75
CA LEU A 106 -9.12 10.28 0.67
C LEU A 106 -10.44 9.94 1.39
N PRO A 107 -10.40 9.13 2.46
CA PRO A 107 -11.55 8.99 3.34
C PRO A 107 -11.81 10.30 4.12
N PRO A 108 -13.03 10.52 4.65
CA PRO A 108 -13.39 11.77 5.33
C PRO A 108 -12.51 12.15 6.53
N GLU A 109 -11.94 11.15 7.21
CA GLU A 109 -11.05 11.32 8.35
C GLU A 109 -9.61 11.70 7.99
N PHE A 110 -9.23 11.64 6.71
CA PHE A 110 -7.92 12.10 6.26
C PHE A 110 -7.95 13.59 5.97
N ASP A 111 -7.10 14.34 6.66
CA ASP A 111 -6.88 15.76 6.38
C ASP A 111 -6.00 15.95 5.12
N GLN A 112 -5.90 17.20 4.68
CA GLN A 112 -5.13 17.58 3.49
C GLN A 112 -3.61 17.53 3.72
N CYS A 113 -3.15 17.56 4.97
CA CYS A 113 -1.74 17.46 5.36
C CYS A 113 -1.24 16.01 5.38
N ALA A 114 -2.13 15.02 5.34
CA ALA A 114 -1.80 13.60 5.31
C ALA A 114 -0.93 13.24 4.08
N ALA A 115 -1.19 13.85 2.92
CA ALA A 115 -0.39 13.64 1.71
C ALA A 115 1.06 14.11 1.90
N ARG A 116 1.27 15.28 2.51
CA ARG A 116 2.60 15.83 2.82
C ARG A 116 3.36 14.95 3.81
N ARG A 117 2.69 14.49 4.86
CA ARG A 117 3.27 13.57 5.86
C ARG A 117 3.64 12.22 5.22
N LEU A 118 2.77 11.68 4.38
CA LEU A 118 3.05 10.46 3.61
C LEU A 118 4.33 10.61 2.79
N GLN A 119 4.44 11.71 2.03
CA GLN A 119 5.63 11.97 1.22
C GLN A 119 6.88 12.11 2.08
N THR A 120 6.79 12.80 3.22
CA THR A 120 7.91 12.94 4.16
C THR A 120 8.37 11.59 4.69
N PHE A 121 7.43 10.75 5.14
CA PHE A 121 7.75 9.42 5.66
C PHE A 121 8.35 8.53 4.57
N ALA A 122 7.82 8.59 3.35
CA ALA A 122 8.31 7.86 2.20
C ALA A 122 9.75 8.28 1.83
N THR A 123 10.01 9.59 1.73
CA THR A 123 11.35 10.13 1.45
C THR A 123 12.38 9.73 2.50
N LEU A 124 12.03 9.83 3.80
CA LEU A 124 12.93 9.41 4.88
C LEU A 124 13.22 7.90 4.83
N LEU A 125 12.22 7.07 4.54
CA LEU A 125 12.41 5.63 4.41
C LEU A 125 13.36 5.27 3.27
N GLU A 126 13.24 5.98 2.15
CA GLU A 126 14.10 5.81 0.97
C GLU A 126 15.55 6.18 1.26
N GLN A 127 15.80 7.21 2.07
CA GLN A 127 17.15 7.58 2.50
C GLN A 127 17.83 6.46 3.32
N PHE A 128 17.06 5.72 4.11
CA PHE A 128 17.58 4.58 4.89
C PHE A 128 17.74 3.31 4.07
N ALA A 129 16.87 3.09 3.09
CA ALA A 129 16.96 1.96 2.17
C ALA A 129 18.13 2.18 1.20
N ALA A 130 19.33 1.74 1.57
CA ALA A 130 20.49 1.78 0.69
C ALA A 130 20.20 1.03 -0.62
N SER A 131 19.97 1.76 -1.71
CA SER A 131 19.80 1.20 -3.05
C SER A 131 21.02 1.52 -3.90
N ASP A 132 21.80 0.48 -4.21
CA ASP A 132 22.84 0.58 -5.23
C ASP A 132 22.17 0.53 -6.62
N GLY A 133 21.75 1.69 -7.13
CA GLY A 133 21.21 1.83 -8.48
C GLY A 133 19.84 2.53 -8.56
N PRO A 134 19.24 2.59 -9.76
CA PRO A 134 17.95 3.24 -9.97
C PRO A 134 16.83 2.53 -9.20
N ILE A 135 15.98 3.31 -8.54
CA ILE A 135 14.84 2.81 -7.76
C ILE A 135 13.76 2.33 -8.73
N SER A 136 13.41 1.04 -8.65
CA SER A 136 12.34 0.48 -9.48
C SER A 136 10.95 0.94 -9.00
N ALA A 137 9.97 1.00 -9.90
CA ALA A 137 8.61 1.41 -9.56
C ALA A 137 7.94 0.52 -8.50
N LEU A 138 8.30 -0.77 -8.44
CA LEU A 138 7.84 -1.67 -7.36
C LEU A 138 8.47 -1.33 -6.01
N THR A 139 9.69 -0.79 -5.99
CA THR A 139 10.33 -0.29 -4.76
C THR A 139 9.64 0.98 -4.27
N VAL A 140 9.28 1.88 -5.19
CA VAL A 140 8.42 3.05 -4.88
C VAL A 140 7.09 2.61 -4.28
N CYS A 141 6.43 1.59 -4.86
CA CYS A 141 5.19 1.04 -4.29
C CYS A 141 5.38 0.48 -2.88
N ALA A 142 6.47 -0.24 -2.63
CA ALA A 142 6.80 -0.81 -1.32
C ALA A 142 7.05 0.28 -0.27
N ARG A 143 7.82 1.32 -0.63
CA ARG A 143 8.06 2.52 0.17
C ARG A 143 6.75 3.20 0.54
N ASP A 144 5.88 3.43 -0.44
CA ASP A 144 4.60 4.10 -0.22
C ASP A 144 3.64 3.26 0.62
N ALA A 145 3.65 1.93 0.47
CA ALA A 145 2.87 1.03 1.31
C ALA A 145 3.27 1.14 2.78
N ALA A 146 4.58 1.10 3.04
CA ALA A 146 5.13 1.22 4.39
C ALA A 146 4.83 2.60 4.99
N ALA A 147 5.08 3.68 4.23
CA ALA A 147 4.83 5.05 4.69
C ALA A 147 3.34 5.29 5.00
N LEU A 148 2.44 4.76 4.17
CA LEU A 148 1.00 4.85 4.40
C LEU A 148 0.57 4.06 5.64
N ALA A 149 1.17 2.88 5.88
CA ALA A 149 0.92 2.11 7.08
C ALA A 149 1.40 2.85 8.35
N ALA A 150 2.60 3.42 8.31
CA ALA A 150 3.16 4.21 9.40
C ALA A 150 2.32 5.46 9.72
N LEU A 151 1.87 6.19 8.69
CA LEU A 151 0.98 7.34 8.84
C LEU A 151 -0.34 6.99 9.57
N ASN A 152 -0.82 5.76 9.38
CA ASN A 152 -2.10 5.27 9.94
C ASN A 152 -1.88 4.26 11.08
N MET A 153 -0.74 4.34 11.76
CA MET A 153 -0.31 3.34 12.74
C MET A 153 -1.35 3.04 13.82
N VAL A 154 -2.15 4.02 14.24
CA VAL A 154 -3.20 3.84 15.26
C VAL A 154 -4.28 2.84 14.81
N GLU A 155 -4.67 2.89 13.54
CA GLU A 155 -5.64 1.97 12.95
C GLU A 155 -5.01 0.64 12.52
N ALA A 156 -3.68 0.54 12.60
CA ALA A 156 -2.86 -0.63 12.29
C ALA A 156 -3.26 -1.32 10.97
N PRO A 157 -3.25 -0.60 9.84
CA PRO A 157 -3.64 -1.15 8.54
C PRO A 157 -2.77 -2.35 8.19
N VAL A 158 -3.35 -3.28 7.42
CA VAL A 158 -2.66 -4.47 6.96
C VAL A 158 -2.22 -4.26 5.51
N ILE A 159 -0.91 -4.36 5.27
CA ILE A 159 -0.37 -4.39 3.92
C ILE A 159 -0.50 -5.82 3.39
N LEU A 160 -1.09 -5.97 2.20
CA LEU A 160 -1.10 -7.21 1.45
C LEU A 160 -0.09 -7.13 0.32
N THR A 161 0.82 -8.11 0.26
CA THR A 161 1.88 -8.19 -0.74
C THR A 161 2.05 -9.64 -1.21
N ASP A 162 2.82 -9.86 -2.27
CA ASP A 162 3.12 -11.20 -2.78
C ASP A 162 4.16 -11.92 -1.91
N ILE A 163 4.09 -13.25 -1.85
CA ILE A 163 5.19 -14.07 -1.34
C ILE A 163 6.04 -14.47 -2.54
N GLY A 164 7.29 -13.99 -2.55
CA GLY A 164 8.24 -14.31 -3.61
C GLY A 164 8.63 -15.79 -3.63
N ALA A 165 9.36 -16.20 -4.68
CA ALA A 165 9.82 -17.58 -4.85
C ALA A 165 10.72 -18.11 -3.72
N ASP A 166 11.25 -17.22 -2.89
CA ASP A 166 12.13 -17.51 -1.76
C ASP A 166 11.41 -17.49 -0.40
N ASP A 167 10.08 -17.64 -0.40
CA ASP A 167 9.24 -17.70 0.80
C ASP A 167 9.26 -16.44 1.68
N THR A 168 9.85 -15.34 1.21
CA THR A 168 9.88 -14.06 1.91
C THR A 168 9.31 -12.95 1.02
N PRO A 169 8.39 -12.11 1.53
CA PRO A 169 7.91 -10.96 0.77
C PRO A 169 9.03 -10.00 0.40
N ARG A 170 8.99 -9.44 -0.81
CA ARG A 170 9.99 -8.45 -1.24
C ARG A 170 9.90 -7.15 -0.44
N LEU A 171 8.70 -6.81 0.04
CA LEU A 171 8.49 -5.70 0.95
C LEU A 171 9.28 -5.87 2.27
N VAL A 172 9.36 -7.10 2.80
CA VAL A 172 10.15 -7.40 4.01
C VAL A 172 11.63 -7.10 3.77
N ARG A 173 12.17 -7.51 2.62
CA ARG A 173 13.56 -7.21 2.26
C ARG A 173 13.84 -5.71 2.13
N PHE A 174 12.90 -4.98 1.56
CA PHE A 174 13.02 -3.53 1.43
C PHE A 174 13.09 -2.87 2.82
N LEU A 175 12.20 -3.27 3.73
CA LEU A 175 12.20 -2.79 5.12
C LEU A 175 13.49 -3.19 5.86
N ASP A 176 13.96 -4.43 5.70
CA ASP A 176 15.24 -4.88 6.28
C ASP A 176 16.42 -4.05 5.75
N SER A 177 16.42 -3.68 4.46
CA SER A 177 17.45 -2.80 3.87
C SER A 177 17.42 -1.38 4.44
N ALA A 178 16.27 -0.94 4.95
CA ALA A 178 16.08 0.31 5.68
C ALA A 178 16.33 0.15 7.20
N SER A 179 16.92 -0.97 7.65
CA SER A 179 17.15 -1.29 9.07
C SER A 179 15.87 -1.38 9.92
N ILE A 180 14.73 -1.69 9.31
CA ILE A 180 13.47 -1.96 10.02
C ILE A 180 13.36 -3.47 10.23
N ASP A 181 13.42 -3.91 11.48
CA ASP A 181 13.37 -5.33 11.85
C ASP A 181 12.02 -5.96 11.47
N CYS A 182 12.05 -6.91 10.54
CA CYS A 182 10.88 -7.62 10.05
C CYS A 182 10.86 -9.07 10.53
N ARG A 183 9.80 -9.46 11.23
CA ARG A 183 9.68 -10.81 11.81
C ARG A 183 8.47 -11.55 11.28
N MET A 184 8.69 -12.77 10.80
CA MET A 184 7.58 -13.69 10.55
C MET A 184 6.97 -14.11 11.90
N VAL A 185 5.66 -14.00 12.02
CA VAL A 185 4.93 -14.46 13.21
C VAL A 185 4.20 -15.76 12.91
N GLU A 186 4.05 -16.59 13.94
CA GLU A 186 3.41 -17.91 13.84
C GLU A 186 2.27 -18.07 14.87
N GLY A 187 1.52 -19.18 14.76
CA GLY A 187 0.51 -19.58 15.72
C GLY A 187 -0.62 -18.55 15.90
N GLY A 188 -0.91 -18.20 17.14
CA GLY A 188 -2.02 -17.29 17.47
C GLY A 188 -1.86 -15.86 16.94
N SER A 189 -0.63 -15.39 16.74
CA SER A 189 -0.37 -14.07 16.17
C SER A 189 -0.55 -14.08 14.65
N ALA A 190 -0.04 -15.12 13.96
CA ALA A 190 -0.30 -15.32 12.53
C ALA A 190 -1.80 -15.41 12.23
N ARG A 191 -2.55 -16.20 13.04
CA ARG A 191 -4.00 -16.32 12.88
C ARG A 191 -4.71 -14.97 13.02
N ARG A 192 -4.34 -14.16 14.01
CA ARG A 192 -4.93 -12.82 14.20
C ARG A 192 -4.62 -11.87 13.06
N LEU A 193 -3.39 -11.88 12.57
CA LEU A 193 -2.98 -11.06 11.43
C LEU A 193 -3.68 -11.51 10.14
N SER A 194 -3.78 -12.82 9.89
CA SER A 194 -4.53 -13.36 8.75
C SER A 194 -6.03 -13.00 8.83
N GLN A 195 -6.63 -13.08 10.02
CA GLN A 195 -8.02 -12.65 10.22
C GLN A 195 -8.21 -11.14 10.04
N ALA A 196 -7.24 -10.32 10.45
CA ALA A 196 -7.24 -8.89 10.13
C ALA A 196 -7.10 -8.67 8.61
N ALA A 197 -6.31 -9.51 7.95
CA ALA A 197 -6.04 -9.49 6.52
C ALA A 197 -7.15 -10.04 5.64
N LEU A 198 -8.13 -10.80 6.15
CA LEU A 198 -9.21 -11.41 5.35
C LEU A 198 -10.61 -11.13 5.87
N GLY A 199 -10.75 -10.81 7.16
CA GLY A 199 -12.02 -10.88 7.88
C GLY A 199 -12.34 -12.31 8.32
N ALA A 200 -13.48 -12.47 9.01
CA ALA A 200 -13.96 -13.80 9.42
C ALA A 200 -14.46 -14.64 8.22
N ASP A 201 -15.03 -13.98 7.21
CA ASP A 201 -15.55 -14.57 5.99
C ASP A 201 -14.94 -13.84 4.77
N PRO A 202 -13.82 -14.31 4.21
CA PRO A 202 -13.20 -13.67 3.05
C PRO A 202 -14.14 -13.68 1.83
N PRO A 203 -14.04 -12.68 0.92
CA PRO A 203 -14.76 -12.71 -0.33
C PRO A 203 -14.52 -14.03 -1.09
N PRO A 204 -15.54 -14.65 -1.72
CA PRO A 204 -15.40 -15.99 -2.33
C PRO A 204 -14.24 -16.10 -3.34
N ALA A 205 -14.01 -15.06 -4.13
CA ALA A 205 -12.94 -15.04 -5.12
C ALA A 205 -11.53 -15.02 -4.46
N VAL A 206 -11.41 -14.41 -3.28
CA VAL A 206 -10.18 -14.42 -2.48
C VAL A 206 -9.95 -15.80 -1.89
N ALA A 207 -10.98 -16.40 -1.28
CA ALA A 207 -10.90 -17.76 -0.74
C ALA A 207 -10.49 -18.77 -1.82
N LEU A 208 -11.15 -18.74 -2.98
CA LEU A 208 -10.82 -19.61 -4.11
C LEU A 208 -9.39 -19.41 -4.64
N ALA A 209 -8.89 -18.17 -4.68
CA ALA A 209 -7.51 -17.91 -5.08
C ALA A 209 -6.51 -18.53 -4.11
N LEU A 210 -6.74 -18.38 -2.81
CA LEU A 210 -5.90 -19.00 -1.78
C LEU A 210 -5.95 -20.54 -1.86
N ASP A 211 -7.13 -21.12 -2.06
CA ASP A 211 -7.32 -22.57 -2.25
C ASP A 211 -6.60 -23.10 -3.51
N CYS A 212 -6.50 -22.28 -4.55
CA CYS A 212 -5.76 -22.57 -5.78
C CYS A 212 -4.24 -22.36 -5.64
N GLY A 213 -3.76 -22.00 -4.44
CA GLY A 213 -2.33 -21.85 -4.15
C GLY A 213 -1.77 -20.44 -4.40
N VAL A 214 -2.62 -19.42 -4.54
CA VAL A 214 -2.14 -18.03 -4.54
C VAL A 214 -1.62 -17.70 -3.15
N ARG A 215 -0.36 -17.28 -3.07
CA ARG A 215 0.32 -16.99 -1.81
C ARG A 215 0.40 -15.48 -1.60
N VAL A 216 -0.22 -15.03 -0.52
CA VAL A 216 -0.28 -13.62 -0.12
C VAL A 216 0.29 -13.49 1.29
N ALA A 217 1.10 -12.47 1.52
CA ALA A 217 1.53 -12.10 2.86
C ALA A 217 0.70 -10.95 3.39
N ALA A 218 0.36 -11.02 4.67
CA ALA A 218 -0.14 -9.91 5.45
C ALA A 218 1.00 -9.36 6.30
N LEU A 219 1.19 -8.05 6.25
CA LEU A 219 2.24 -7.34 6.97
C LEU A 219 1.62 -6.17 7.74
N GLN A 220 2.08 -5.97 8.98
CA GLN A 220 1.77 -4.80 9.79
C GLN A 220 3.07 -4.11 10.15
N VAL A 221 3.14 -2.81 9.86
CA VAL A 221 4.23 -1.93 10.30
C VAL A 221 3.87 -1.36 11.66
N LEU A 222 4.82 -1.42 12.59
CA LEU A 222 4.74 -0.80 13.91
C LEU A 222 5.72 0.37 13.94
N ALA A 223 5.23 1.60 13.80
CA ALA A 223 6.05 2.82 13.81
C ALA A 223 5.57 3.79 14.91
N PRO A 224 6.00 3.64 16.17
CA PRO A 224 5.45 4.41 17.29
C PRO A 224 5.64 5.92 17.15
N ARG A 225 6.79 6.37 16.64
CA ARG A 225 7.10 7.79 16.46
C ARG A 225 6.37 8.42 15.26
N ALA A 226 5.92 7.61 14.31
CA ALA A 226 5.05 8.08 13.24
C ALA A 226 3.73 8.67 13.77
N VAL A 227 3.24 8.21 14.93
CA VAL A 227 2.03 8.76 15.57
C VAL A 227 2.26 10.19 16.04
N THR A 228 3.40 10.50 16.65
CA THR A 228 3.72 11.86 17.11
C THR A 228 4.12 12.76 15.95
N ALA A 229 4.94 12.26 15.02
CA ALA A 229 5.33 12.98 13.81
C ALA A 229 4.12 13.31 12.93
N ALA A 230 3.06 12.49 12.96
CA ALA A 230 1.82 12.82 12.29
C ALA A 230 1.10 14.01 12.94
N LEU A 231 1.23 14.26 14.25
CA LEU A 231 0.52 15.36 14.91
C LEU A 231 1.21 16.71 14.76
N GLU A 232 2.50 16.71 14.42
CA GLU A 232 3.32 17.90 14.24
C GLU A 232 3.09 18.47 12.83
N ASP A 233 2.02 19.26 12.72
CA ASP A 233 1.62 19.88 11.45
C ASP A 233 2.30 21.24 11.30
N ASP A 234 3.63 21.23 11.12
CA ASP A 234 4.34 22.49 10.90
C ASP A 234 4.04 22.99 9.48
N ALA A 235 3.28 24.08 9.38
CA ALA A 235 2.81 24.62 8.10
C ALA A 235 3.97 25.11 7.20
N GLU A 236 5.16 25.31 7.78
CA GLU A 236 6.37 25.79 7.12
C GLU A 236 7.38 24.67 6.77
N TYR A 237 7.04 23.39 7.02
CA TYR A 237 7.93 22.27 6.69
C TYR A 237 7.99 22.04 5.17
N GLU A 238 9.02 22.59 4.52
CA GLU A 238 9.46 22.20 3.18
C GLU A 238 10.46 21.04 3.29
N PRO A 239 10.21 19.89 2.63
CA PRO A 239 11.04 18.70 2.76
C PRO A 239 12.49 18.90 2.28
N ASP A 240 12.75 19.91 1.45
CA ASP A 240 14.09 20.21 0.91
C ASP A 240 14.96 21.03 1.88
N ASP A 241 14.37 21.69 2.89
CA ASP A 241 15.07 22.57 3.84
C ASP A 241 15.25 21.95 5.25
N ALA A 242 14.74 20.74 5.46
CA ALA A 242 14.77 20.08 6.77
C ALA A 242 16.16 19.49 7.06
N VAL A 243 16.85 20.04 8.07
CA VAL A 243 17.99 19.37 8.70
C VAL A 243 17.45 18.12 9.40
N TYR A 244 17.84 16.94 8.92
CA TYR A 244 17.48 15.67 9.54
C TYR A 244 17.76 15.71 11.06
N SER A 245 16.75 15.36 11.85
CA SER A 245 16.83 15.27 13.30
C SER A 245 16.32 13.90 13.73
N ASP A 246 17.18 13.11 14.36
CA ASP A 246 16.86 11.79 14.96
C ASP A 246 15.65 11.86 15.91
N GLU A 247 15.36 13.04 16.48
CA GLU A 247 14.24 13.24 17.40
C GLU A 247 12.88 13.21 16.69
N HIS A 248 12.83 13.59 15.41
CA HIS A 248 11.61 13.69 14.61
C HIS A 248 11.48 12.58 13.55
N ASP A 249 12.40 11.60 13.56
CA ASP A 249 12.38 10.47 12.63
C ASP A 249 11.18 9.54 12.94
N PRO A 250 10.19 9.43 12.02
CA PRO A 250 9.02 8.56 12.21
C PRO A 250 9.38 7.07 12.23
N TRP A 251 10.54 6.70 11.66
CA TRP A 251 11.02 5.32 11.54
C TRP A 251 11.88 4.87 12.72
N SER A 252 12.30 5.79 13.59
CA SER A 252 13.09 5.42 14.77
C SER A 252 12.28 4.50 15.70
N GLY A 253 12.79 3.28 15.87
CA GLY A 253 12.15 2.22 16.66
C GLY A 253 11.02 1.50 15.90
N ALA A 254 10.92 1.70 14.59
CA ALA A 254 9.97 0.96 13.77
C ALA A 254 10.36 -0.52 13.65
N SER A 255 9.35 -1.37 13.53
CA SER A 255 9.48 -2.80 13.24
C SER A 255 8.30 -3.25 12.39
N ALA A 256 8.38 -4.43 11.80
CA ALA A 256 7.24 -5.03 11.11
C ALA A 256 7.07 -6.50 11.50
N ILE A 257 5.83 -6.95 11.45
CA ILE A 257 5.48 -8.36 11.57
C ILE A 257 4.74 -8.81 10.32
N TRP A 258 4.92 -10.06 9.93
CA TRP A 258 4.21 -10.61 8.77
C TRP A 258 3.87 -12.09 8.94
N CYS A 259 2.87 -12.55 8.21
CA CYS A 259 2.57 -13.97 8.05
C CYS A 259 2.01 -14.25 6.65
N GLU A 260 2.11 -15.50 6.22
CA GLU A 260 1.33 -15.97 5.08
C GLU A 260 -0.17 -15.97 5.45
N VAL A 261 -0.99 -15.49 4.53
CA VAL A 261 -2.43 -15.41 4.69
C VAL A 261 -3.04 -16.79 4.48
N THR A 262 -3.74 -17.28 5.50
CA THR A 262 -4.50 -18.53 5.44
C THR A 262 -5.97 -18.26 5.77
N PRO A 263 -6.92 -18.89 5.06
CA PRO A 263 -8.35 -18.79 5.36
C PRO A 263 -8.71 -19.31 6.77
#